data_AF-A0A317KGB1-F1
#
_entry.id   AF-A0A317KGB1-F1
#
_cell.length_a   1.000
_cell.length_b   1.000
_cell.length_c   1.000
_cell.angle_alpha   90.00
_cell.angle_beta   90.00
_cell.angle_gamma   90.00
#
_symmetry.space_group_name_H-M   'P 1'
#
loop_
_entity.id
_entity.type
_entity.pdbx_description
1 polymer ?
#
loop_
_entity_poly.entity_id
_entity_poly.type
_entity_poly.pdbx_seq_one_letter_code
_entity_poly.pdbx_strand_id
1 'polypeptide(L)'
;MARRLRDKPIREIAKDLGIAESCLRNWLAQADTDDGKREGLTSEERKELAALRREKRRLEVENEILVPAAAYFARGRTSSQKDLPGRR
;
A
#
# COMPACT_ATOMS: atom_id res chain seq x y z
N MET A 1 -1.16 -22.90 -41.71
CA MET A 1 -0.21 -21.76 -41.63
C MET A 1 -0.86 -20.59 -40.89
N ALA A 2 -0.75 -20.57 -39.56
CA ALA A 2 -1.35 -19.52 -38.73
C ALA A 2 -0.60 -18.20 -38.93
N ARG A 3 -1.22 -17.30 -39.71
CA ARG A 3 -0.71 -15.96 -40.00
C ARG A 3 -0.53 -15.19 -38.69
N ARG A 4 0.71 -14.78 -38.43
CA ARG A 4 1.18 -13.92 -37.33
C ARG A 4 0.09 -12.97 -36.79
N LEU A 5 -0.35 -13.18 -35.55
CA LEU A 5 -1.05 -12.18 -34.74
C LEU A 5 -0.08 -11.11 -34.21
N ARG A 6 0.80 -10.55 -35.05
CA ARG A 6 1.82 -9.57 -34.62
C ARG A 6 1.65 -8.16 -35.17
N ASP A 7 0.68 -7.89 -36.03
CA ASP A 7 0.62 -6.59 -36.72
C ASP A 7 -0.81 -6.02 -36.83
N LYS A 8 -1.65 -6.16 -35.80
CA LYS A 8 -2.82 -5.28 -35.68
C LYS A 8 -2.38 -3.99 -34.98
N PRO A 9 -2.64 -2.80 -35.55
CA PRO A 9 -2.32 -1.55 -34.88
C PRO A 9 -3.10 -1.43 -33.56
N ILE A 10 -2.49 -0.84 -32.53
CA ILE A 10 -3.08 -0.69 -31.18
C ILE A 10 -4.49 -0.07 -31.25
N ARG A 11 -4.71 0.87 -32.18
CA ARG A 11 -6.01 1.49 -32.44
C ARG A 11 -7.09 0.49 -32.86
N GLU A 12 -6.77 -0.48 -33.72
CA GLU A 12 -7.73 -1.51 -34.14
C GLU A 12 -8.03 -2.46 -32.99
N ILE A 13 -7.01 -2.86 -32.24
CA ILE A 13 -7.19 -3.72 -31.05
C ILE A 13 -8.06 -3.00 -30.01
N ALA A 14 -7.80 -1.71 -29.74
CA ALA A 14 -8.60 -0.91 -28.83
C ALA A 14 -10.06 -0.79 -29.29
N LYS A 15 -10.29 -0.63 -30.60
CA LYS A 15 -11.63 -0.59 -31.19
C LYS A 15 -12.34 -1.95 -31.09
N ASP A 16 -11.65 -3.04 -31.39
CA ASP A 16 -12.15 -4.42 -31.27
C ASP A 16 -12.55 -4.73 -29.81
N LEU A 17 -11.81 -4.19 -28.84
CA LEU A 17 -12.06 -4.32 -27.40
C LEU A 17 -13.07 -3.30 -26.85
N GLY A 18 -13.48 -2.30 -27.64
CA GLY A 18 -14.39 -1.23 -27.19
C GLY A 18 -13.79 -0.30 -26.12
N ILE A 19 -12.45 -0.20 -26.03
CA ILE A 19 -11.76 0.65 -25.06
C ILE A 19 -11.06 1.83 -25.73
N ALA A 20 -10.74 2.86 -24.93
CA ALA A 20 -9.88 3.93 -25.41
C ALA A 20 -8.46 3.41 -25.70
N GLU A 21 -7.86 3.85 -26.80
CA GLU A 21 -6.49 3.48 -27.19
C GLU A 21 -5.46 3.83 -26.10
N SER A 22 -5.67 4.95 -25.40
CA SER A 22 -4.85 5.37 -24.26
C SER A 22 -4.86 4.35 -23.12
N CYS A 23 -5.99 3.68 -22.87
CA CYS A 23 -6.10 2.64 -21.84
C CYS A 23 -5.22 1.45 -22.20
N LEU A 24 -5.30 0.97 -23.45
CA LEU A 24 -4.49 -0.13 -23.93
C LEU A 24 -2.99 0.19 -23.89
N ARG A 25 -2.59 1.42 -24.28
CA ARG A 25 -1.20 1.87 -24.18
C ARG A 25 -0.70 1.90 -22.74
N ASN A 26 -1.53 2.34 -21.79
CA ASN A 26 -1.16 2.37 -20.37
C ASN A 26 -0.97 0.96 -19.81
N TRP A 27 -1.82 0.00 -20.19
CA TRP A 27 -1.65 -1.39 -19.78
C TRP A 27 -0.39 -2.02 -20.37
N LEU A 28 -0.08 -1.74 -21.63
CA LEU A 28 1.18 -2.20 -22.24
C LEU A 28 2.39 -1.60 -21.53
N ALA A 29 2.37 -0.31 -21.22
CA ALA A 29 3.45 0.33 -20.49
C ALA A 29 3.62 -0.25 -19.07
N GLN A 30 2.52 -0.58 -18.39
CA GLN A 30 2.57 -1.26 -17.09
C GLN A 30 3.09 -2.69 -17.22
N ALA A 31 2.71 -3.42 -18.27
CA ALA A 31 3.23 -4.76 -18.54
C ALA A 31 4.74 -4.73 -18.82
N ASP A 32 5.24 -3.73 -19.55
CA ASP A 32 6.68 -3.52 -19.74
C ASP A 32 7.40 -3.23 -18.41
N THR A 33 6.76 -2.49 -17.50
CA THR A 33 7.29 -2.29 -16.14
C THR A 33 7.28 -3.58 -15.33
N ASP A 34 6.19 -4.35 -15.39
CA ASP A 34 6.06 -5.63 -14.68
C ASP A 34 7.07 -6.68 -15.20
N ASP A 35 7.40 -6.63 -16.49
CA ASP A 35 8.46 -7.44 -17.13
C ASP A 35 9.89 -6.91 -16.88
N GLY A 36 10.04 -5.77 -16.17
CA GLY A 36 11.34 -5.14 -15.92
C GLY A 36 11.99 -4.48 -17.13
N LYS A 37 11.25 -4.28 -18.23
CA LYS A 37 11.72 -3.60 -19.45
C LYS A 37 11.68 -2.07 -19.32
N ARG A 38 10.95 -1.56 -18.34
CA ARG A 38 10.77 -0.14 -18.08
C ARG A 38 10.84 0.14 -16.58
N GLU A 39 11.50 1.22 -16.21
CA GLU A 39 11.53 1.69 -14.82
C GLU A 39 10.13 2.10 -14.34
N GLY A 40 9.81 1.76 -13.08
CA GLY A 40 8.55 2.09 -12.43
C GLY A 40 8.18 1.04 -11.39
N LEU A 41 7.14 1.32 -10.61
CA LEU A 41 6.57 0.32 -9.71
C LEU A 41 5.76 -0.70 -10.50
N THR A 42 6.11 -1.96 -10.32
CA THR A 42 5.34 -3.10 -10.79
C THR A 42 3.94 -3.10 -10.15
N SER A 43 3.01 -3.81 -10.78
CA SER A 43 1.66 -3.96 -10.28
C SER A 43 1.63 -4.55 -8.87
N GLU A 44 2.55 -5.48 -8.54
CA GLU A 44 2.66 -6.08 -7.22
C GLU A 44 3.22 -5.11 -6.17
N GLU A 45 4.30 -4.39 -6.48
CA GLU A 45 4.85 -3.37 -5.57
C GLU A 45 3.81 -2.27 -5.27
N ARG A 46 3.01 -1.87 -6.26
CA ARG A 46 1.91 -0.91 -6.06
C ARG A 46 0.86 -1.44 -5.09
N LYS A 47 0.49 -2.72 -5.20
CA LYS A 47 -0.49 -3.35 -4.30
C LYS A 47 0.05 -3.42 -2.88
N GLU A 48 1.30 -3.84 -2.72
CA GLU A 48 1.96 -3.93 -1.42
C GLU A 48 2.07 -2.54 -0.77
N LEU A 49 2.51 -1.53 -1.53
CA LEU A 49 2.59 -0.15 -1.04
C LEU A 49 1.22 0.36 -0.57
N ALA A 50 0.14 0.03 -1.29
CA ALA A 50 -1.21 0.38 -0.88
C ALA A 50 -1.65 -0.34 0.40
N ALA A 51 -1.31 -1.62 0.55
CA ALA A 51 -1.59 -2.40 1.76
C ALA A 51 -0.84 -1.84 2.97
N LEU A 52 0.47 -1.59 2.83
CA LEU A 52 1.31 -1.01 3.87
C LEU A 52 0.83 0.38 4.30
N ARG A 53 0.42 1.23 3.35
CA ARG A 53 -0.15 2.55 3.69
C ARG A 53 -1.45 2.45 4.49
N ARG A 54 -2.30 1.45 4.19
CA ARG A 54 -3.54 1.20 4.95
C ARG A 54 -3.23 0.69 6.35
N GLU A 55 -2.28 -0.23 6.48
CA GLU A 55 -1.86 -0.77 7.77
C GLU A 55 -1.20 0.29 8.64
N LYS A 56 -0.27 1.07 8.08
CA LYS A 56 0.35 2.20 8.77
C LYS A 56 -0.71 3.14 9.36
N ARG A 57 -1.72 3.52 8.56
CA ARG A 57 -2.80 4.39 9.04
C ARG A 57 -3.59 3.77 10.20
N ARG A 58 -3.83 2.45 10.15
CA ARG A 58 -4.48 1.73 11.24
C ARG A 58 -3.64 1.77 12.51
N LEU A 59 -2.35 1.48 12.40
CA LEU A 59 -1.42 1.48 13.52
C LEU A 59 -1.24 2.88 14.12
N GLU A 60 -1.27 3.94 13.31
CA GLU A 60 -1.24 5.32 13.78
C GLU A 60 -2.46 5.62 14.66
N VAL A 61 -3.66 5.25 14.20
CA VAL A 61 -4.91 5.41 14.97
C VAL A 61 -4.89 4.59 16.27
N GLU A 62 -4.40 3.35 16.23
CA GLU A 62 -4.28 2.52 17.43
C GLU A 62 -3.29 3.12 18.44
N ASN A 63 -2.14 3.62 17.97
CA ASN A 63 -1.14 4.27 18.82
C ASN A 63 -1.65 5.56 19.45
N GLU A 64 -2.47 6.35 18.74
CA GLU A 64 -3.11 7.55 19.29
C GLU A 64 -3.97 7.25 20.53
N ILE A 65 -4.51 6.03 20.65
CA ILE A 65 -5.30 5.59 21.81
C ILE A 65 -4.39 4.96 22.87
N LEU A 66 -3.50 4.06 22.45
CA LEU A 66 -2.70 3.25 23.36
C LEU A 66 -1.63 4.06 24.10
N VAL A 67 -0.99 5.03 23.43
CA VAL A 67 0.08 5.82 24.03
C VAL A 67 -0.44 6.69 25.19
N PRO A 68 -1.54 7.46 25.05
CA PRO A 68 -2.13 8.18 26.18
C PRO A 68 -2.60 7.27 27.30
N ALA A 69 -3.21 6.12 26.98
CA ALA A 69 -3.66 5.15 27.97
C ALA A 69 -2.46 4.60 28.78
N ALA A 70 -1.39 4.17 28.11
CA ALA A 70 -0.16 3.70 28.75
C ALA A 70 0.46 4.78 29.66
N ALA A 71 0.49 6.05 29.20
CA ALA A 71 0.97 7.17 29.99
C ALA A 71 0.09 7.44 31.24
N TYR A 72 -1.24 7.29 31.11
CA TYR A 72 -2.16 7.38 32.24
C TYR A 72 -1.87 6.29 33.29
N PHE A 73 -1.76 5.02 32.87
CA PHE A 73 -1.47 3.91 33.78
C PHE A 73 -0.07 4.01 34.42
N ALA A 74 0.93 4.52 33.69
CA ALA A 74 2.26 4.75 34.24
C ALA A 74 2.24 5.79 35.39
N ARG A 75 1.41 6.84 35.28
CA ARG A 75 1.23 7.85 36.34
C ARG A 75 0.50 7.29 37.57
N GLY A 76 -0.51 6.45 37.40
CA GLY A 76 -1.25 5.85 38.51
C GLY A 76 -0.40 4.91 39.39
N ARG A 77 0.63 4.28 38.84
CA ARG A 77 1.55 3.40 39.59
C ARG A 77 2.53 4.17 40.48
N THR A 78 2.90 5.40 40.13
CA THR A 78 3.86 6.19 40.92
C THR A 78 3.20 6.92 42.08
N SER A 79 1.88 7.18 42.02
CA SER A 79 1.11 7.75 43.14
C SER A 79 0.84 6.74 44.26
N SER A 80 0.66 5.45 43.97
CA SER A 80 0.43 4.42 45.00
C SER A 80 1.71 3.95 45.72
N GLN A 81 2.89 4.33 45.25
CA GLN A 81 4.17 3.92 45.84
C GLN A 81 4.78 4.96 46.81
N LYS A 82 4.19 6.16 46.92
CA LYS A 82 4.68 7.23 47.82
C LYS A 82 4.12 7.21 49.25
N ASP A 83 3.15 6.34 49.56
CA ASP A 83 2.45 6.33 50.86
C ASP A 83 2.89 5.21 51.82
N LEU A 84 4.07 4.62 51.65
CA LEU A 84 4.63 3.69 52.65
C LEU A 84 5.36 4.49 53.74
N PRO A 85 4.82 4.63 54.97
CA PRO A 85 5.56 5.25 56.06
C PRO A 85 6.80 4.43 56.36
N GLY A 86 7.94 5.12 56.45
CA GLY A 86 9.24 4.53 56.72
C GLY A 86 9.20 3.55 57.88
N ARG A 87 9.62 2.31 57.63
CA ARG A 87 9.95 1.37 58.69
C ARG A 87 11.20 1.89 59.39
N ARG A 88 11.02 2.27 60.65
CA ARG A 88 12.08 2.33 61.65
C ARG A 88 12.68 0.94 61.86
#